data_AF-A0A968LXE9-F1
#
_entry.id   AF-A0A968LXE9-F1
#
_cell.length_a   1.000
_cell.length_b   1.000
_cell.length_c   1.000
_cell.angle_alpha   90.00
_cell.angle_beta   90.00
_cell.angle_gamma   90.00
#
_symmetry.space_group_name_H-M   'P 1'
#
loop_
_entity.id
_entity.type
_entity.pdbx_description
1 polymer ?
#
loop_
_entity_poly.entity_id
_entity_poly.type
_entity_poly.pdbx_seq_one_letter_code
_entity_poly.pdbx_strand_id
1 'polypeptide(L)'
;MSGANLTGADLSHGILLDATLVHVDLTRANLAGADWAGADLSGSTMTGVKLYGVSPYGIKTEGATCRWVDLSVNGDQSRIYQFATDDCHEYFNQTPPTVQIVVDDRLDTDANCGLAVTYQQIARHCGMLAPPPNLTVRRRRTTLTFELERDEQLFIAAYIAIFPFDDAKLTQKNLLNLIQQVPTQEVHTSASQLRQFQKLVTQISQQTQQVDGVKLLQSIPIAIKKIPFFQSPTQITLLNSNNQGLTIYHNPNFGKRLAPASKADQELIVPSPTRDFELPSVEAAIEFILGFHHSSN
;
A
#
# COMPACT_ATOMS: atom_id res chain seq x y z
N MET A 1 29.93 4.31 -8.57
CA MET A 1 30.50 5.49 -9.26
C MET A 1 30.79 6.60 -8.25
N SER A 2 31.55 6.32 -7.19
CA SER A 2 31.69 7.29 -6.10
C SER A 2 32.38 8.58 -6.56
N GLY A 3 31.80 9.74 -6.22
CA GLY A 3 32.37 11.05 -6.55
C GLY A 3 32.25 11.50 -8.01
N ALA A 4 31.47 10.79 -8.85
CA ALA A 4 31.30 11.16 -10.25
C ALA A 4 30.49 12.47 -10.42
N ASN A 5 30.78 13.23 -11.47
CA ASN A 5 29.92 14.35 -11.89
C ASN A 5 28.98 13.87 -13.00
N LEU A 6 27.69 13.79 -12.68
CA LEU A 6 26.59 13.43 -13.57
C LEU A 6 25.59 14.60 -13.71
N THR A 7 26.07 15.83 -13.57
CA THR A 7 25.25 17.04 -13.72
C THR A 7 24.56 17.04 -15.09
N GLY A 8 23.23 17.12 -15.09
CA GLY A 8 22.42 17.13 -16.31
C GLY A 8 22.43 15.81 -17.10
N ALA A 9 23.01 14.73 -16.58
CA ALA A 9 23.05 13.45 -17.26
C ALA A 9 21.63 12.90 -17.48
N ASP A 10 21.42 12.25 -18.63
CA ASP A 10 20.19 11.52 -18.88
C ASP A 10 20.34 10.08 -18.43
N LEU A 11 19.67 9.75 -17.34
CA LEU A 11 19.58 8.43 -16.72
C LEU A 11 18.13 7.91 -16.74
N SER A 12 17.26 8.51 -17.57
CA SER A 12 15.86 8.12 -17.66
C SER A 12 15.72 6.66 -18.07
N HIS A 13 14.80 5.96 -17.42
CA HIS A 13 14.59 4.51 -17.57
C HIS A 13 15.83 3.64 -17.33
N GLY A 14 16.86 4.18 -16.67
CA GLY A 14 18.05 3.44 -16.29
C GLY A 14 17.78 2.42 -15.19
N ILE A 15 18.55 1.32 -15.21
CA ILE A 15 18.57 0.34 -14.12
C ILE A 15 19.73 0.69 -13.18
N LEU A 16 19.39 1.23 -12.03
CA LEU A 16 20.25 1.66 -10.93
C LEU A 16 19.99 0.84 -9.65
N LEU A 17 19.38 -0.34 -9.78
CA LEU A 17 19.13 -1.28 -8.67
C LEU A 17 20.42 -1.54 -7.89
N ASP A 18 20.39 -1.30 -6.58
CA ASP A 18 21.53 -1.42 -5.67
C ASP A 18 22.80 -0.63 -6.09
N ALA A 19 22.66 0.38 -6.95
CA ALA A 19 23.79 1.14 -7.47
C ALA A 19 24.45 1.99 -6.39
N THR A 20 25.78 2.02 -6.38
CA THR A 20 26.56 2.91 -5.50
C THR A 20 26.78 4.27 -6.16
N LEU A 21 26.02 5.28 -5.74
CA LEU A 21 26.04 6.68 -6.19
C LEU A 21 26.50 7.65 -5.07
N VAL A 22 27.32 7.15 -4.15
CA VAL A 22 27.86 7.89 -3.01
C VAL A 22 28.69 9.09 -3.48
N HIS A 23 28.43 10.28 -2.93
CA HIS A 23 29.08 11.55 -3.29
C HIS A 23 28.99 11.96 -4.77
N VAL A 24 28.02 11.43 -5.53
CA VAL A 24 27.82 11.83 -6.93
C VAL A 24 27.11 13.18 -7.01
N ASP A 25 27.48 14.00 -7.99
CA ASP A 25 26.70 15.19 -8.35
C ASP A 25 25.67 14.82 -9.44
N LEU A 26 24.40 14.72 -9.05
CA LEU A 26 23.23 14.48 -9.90
C LEU A 26 22.43 15.76 -10.17
N THR A 27 23.03 16.94 -9.96
CA THR A 27 22.35 18.22 -10.15
C THR A 27 21.68 18.27 -11.53
N ARG A 28 20.36 18.45 -11.55
CA ARG A 28 19.53 18.49 -12.78
C ARG A 28 19.60 17.25 -13.68
N ALA A 29 20.10 16.11 -13.18
CA ALA A 29 20.05 14.86 -13.92
C ALA A 29 18.59 14.44 -14.18
N ASN A 30 18.37 13.73 -15.28
CA ASN A 30 17.07 13.15 -15.60
C ASN A 30 17.03 11.70 -15.13
N LEU A 31 16.27 11.40 -14.07
CA LEU A 31 16.05 10.03 -13.59
C LEU A 31 14.64 9.53 -13.92
N ALA A 32 13.88 10.22 -14.76
CA ALA A 32 12.48 9.87 -15.02
C ALA A 32 12.33 8.39 -15.40
N GLY A 33 11.50 7.66 -14.64
CA GLY A 33 11.23 6.24 -14.81
C GLY A 33 12.40 5.30 -14.56
N ALA A 34 13.49 5.75 -13.94
CA ALA A 34 14.60 4.89 -13.54
C ALA A 34 14.21 3.96 -12.38
N ASP A 35 14.76 2.74 -12.39
CA ASP A 35 14.66 1.80 -11.27
C ASP A 35 15.93 1.91 -10.42
N TRP A 36 15.81 2.55 -9.26
CA TRP A 36 16.93 2.78 -8.34
C TRP A 36 16.71 2.13 -6.96
N ALA A 37 15.84 1.13 -6.87
CA ALA A 37 15.58 0.49 -5.59
C ALA A 37 16.90 0.00 -4.94
N GLY A 38 17.08 0.26 -3.65
CA GLY A 38 18.30 -0.09 -2.92
C GLY A 38 19.54 0.77 -3.24
N ALA A 39 19.45 1.74 -4.14
CA ALA A 39 20.59 2.59 -4.50
C ALA A 39 21.10 3.40 -3.29
N ASP A 40 22.42 3.57 -3.26
CA ASP A 40 23.12 4.34 -2.23
C ASP A 40 23.53 5.71 -2.77
N LEU A 41 22.77 6.74 -2.40
CA LEU A 41 22.96 8.14 -2.77
C LEU A 41 23.58 8.95 -1.61
N SER A 42 24.18 8.28 -0.62
CA SER A 42 24.70 8.97 0.56
C SER A 42 25.75 10.02 0.19
N GLY A 43 25.61 11.22 0.74
CA GLY A 43 26.47 12.37 0.42
C GLY A 43 26.36 12.92 -1.01
N SER A 44 25.41 12.48 -1.84
CA SER A 44 25.20 12.99 -3.21
C SER A 44 24.51 14.35 -3.24
N THR A 45 24.62 15.07 -4.35
CA THR A 45 23.85 16.31 -4.59
C THR A 45 22.80 16.05 -5.66
N MET A 46 21.52 16.26 -5.33
CA MET A 46 20.38 15.91 -6.19
C MET A 46 19.50 17.12 -6.54
N THR A 47 20.01 18.35 -6.36
CA THR A 47 19.21 19.55 -6.57
C THR A 47 18.73 19.66 -8.02
N GLY A 48 17.42 19.74 -8.20
CA GLY A 48 16.75 19.87 -9.47
C GLY A 48 16.66 18.58 -10.29
N VAL A 49 16.94 17.42 -9.70
CA VAL A 49 16.82 16.13 -10.37
C VAL A 49 15.35 15.87 -10.76
N LYS A 50 15.15 15.22 -11.91
CA LYS A 50 13.82 14.86 -12.43
C LYS A 50 13.45 13.44 -12.00
N LEU A 51 12.36 13.27 -11.25
CA LEU A 51 11.97 12.01 -10.60
C LEU A 51 10.59 11.50 -11.03
N TYR A 52 10.05 11.97 -12.16
CA TYR A 52 8.76 11.48 -12.62
C TYR A 52 8.78 9.96 -12.82
N GLY A 53 7.85 9.25 -12.18
CA GLY A 53 7.76 7.79 -12.27
C GLY A 53 8.88 7.03 -11.57
N VAL A 54 9.59 7.67 -10.63
CA VAL A 54 10.62 7.04 -9.79
C VAL A 54 10.05 6.81 -8.39
N SER A 55 10.26 5.62 -7.83
CA SER A 55 9.86 5.31 -6.45
C SER A 55 10.67 6.15 -5.46
N PRO A 56 10.08 6.92 -4.53
CA PRO A 56 10.88 7.61 -3.51
C PRO A 56 11.41 6.68 -2.42
N TYR A 57 11.00 5.40 -2.41
CA TYR A 57 11.23 4.48 -1.31
C TYR A 57 12.48 3.62 -1.49
N GLY A 58 13.06 3.20 -0.37
CA GLY A 58 14.09 2.15 -0.33
C GLY A 58 15.45 2.56 -0.86
N ILE A 59 15.74 3.87 -0.89
CA ILE A 59 17.06 4.41 -1.23
C ILE A 59 17.76 4.96 0.01
N LYS A 60 19.09 4.94 0.00
CA LYS A 60 19.88 5.56 1.08
C LYS A 60 20.25 6.96 0.68
N THR A 61 19.94 7.93 1.53
CA THR A 61 20.17 9.36 1.28
C THR A 61 20.89 10.02 2.45
N GLU A 62 21.66 9.26 3.24
CA GLU A 62 22.35 9.81 4.40
C GLU A 62 23.35 10.88 3.97
N GLY A 63 23.12 12.13 4.42
CA GLY A 63 23.93 13.27 4.04
C GLY A 63 23.79 13.71 2.58
N ALA A 64 22.83 13.17 1.83
CA ALA A 64 22.49 13.68 0.50
C ALA A 64 21.87 15.08 0.62
N THR A 65 22.13 15.95 -0.36
CA THR A 65 21.63 17.33 -0.37
C THR A 65 20.73 17.58 -1.57
N CYS A 66 19.56 18.18 -1.32
CA CYS A 66 18.61 18.51 -2.37
C CYS A 66 17.68 19.64 -1.96
N ARG A 67 17.72 20.76 -2.69
CA ARG A 67 16.86 21.93 -2.43
C ARG A 67 15.46 21.79 -3.01
N TRP A 68 15.36 21.10 -4.14
CA TRP A 68 14.12 20.85 -4.84
C TRP A 68 14.28 19.72 -5.85
N VAL A 69 13.18 19.05 -6.20
CA VAL A 69 13.11 18.06 -7.28
C VAL A 69 11.97 18.41 -8.24
N ASP A 70 12.08 17.93 -9.48
CA ASP A 70 11.02 18.04 -10.48
C ASP A 70 10.26 16.72 -10.61
N LEU A 71 8.97 16.75 -10.30
CA LEU A 71 8.04 15.63 -10.36
C LEU A 71 7.14 15.67 -11.60
N SER A 72 7.39 16.59 -12.53
CA SER A 72 6.55 16.74 -13.71
C SER A 72 6.85 15.69 -14.78
N VAL A 73 5.79 15.27 -15.48
CA VAL A 73 5.85 14.21 -16.51
C VAL A 73 6.95 14.49 -17.55
N ASN A 74 7.11 15.75 -17.94
CA ASN A 74 8.01 16.16 -19.01
C ASN A 74 9.32 16.76 -18.48
N GLY A 75 9.50 16.85 -17.16
CA GLY A 75 10.62 17.57 -16.55
C GLY A 75 10.67 19.06 -16.92
N ASP A 76 9.48 19.66 -17.02
CA ASP A 76 9.20 21.07 -17.35
C ASP A 76 9.00 21.96 -16.12
N GLN A 77 9.28 21.45 -14.92
CA GLN A 77 9.13 22.16 -13.66
C GLN A 77 7.70 22.59 -13.32
N SER A 78 6.69 22.04 -14.00
CA SER A 78 5.28 22.30 -13.64
C SER A 78 4.88 21.69 -12.29
N ARG A 79 5.71 20.79 -11.73
CA ARG A 79 5.53 20.17 -10.42
C ARG A 79 6.85 20.12 -9.66
N ILE A 80 7.22 21.21 -9.01
CA ILE A 80 8.40 21.27 -8.15
C ILE A 80 8.01 20.87 -6.73
N TYR A 81 8.78 19.96 -6.13
CA TYR A 81 8.78 19.76 -4.70
C TYR A 81 10.00 20.47 -4.10
N GLN A 82 9.77 21.44 -3.22
CA GLN A 82 10.83 22.21 -2.58
C GLN A 82 10.98 21.80 -1.12
N PHE A 83 12.21 21.50 -0.71
CA PHE A 83 12.52 21.08 0.65
C PHE A 83 12.71 22.31 1.55
N ALA A 84 12.26 22.19 2.81
CA ALA A 84 12.43 23.27 3.80
C ALA A 84 13.90 23.44 4.21
N THR A 85 14.66 22.36 4.18
CA THR A 85 16.11 22.35 4.38
C THR A 85 16.77 21.66 3.19
N ASP A 86 18.10 21.74 3.07
CA ASP A 86 18.82 21.01 2.02
C ASP A 86 18.82 19.48 2.28
N ASP A 87 18.25 19.02 3.40
CA ASP A 87 18.07 17.62 3.74
C ASP A 87 16.80 17.07 3.08
N CYS A 88 16.98 16.09 2.18
CA CYS A 88 15.89 15.37 1.53
C CYS A 88 15.61 14.00 2.14
N HIS A 89 16.27 13.65 3.24
CA HIS A 89 16.14 12.35 3.89
C HIS A 89 14.69 12.03 4.27
N GLU A 90 13.91 13.00 4.75
CA GLU A 90 12.50 12.80 5.13
C GLU A 90 11.61 12.35 3.96
N TYR A 91 11.89 12.84 2.75
CA TYR A 91 11.15 12.45 1.54
C TYR A 91 11.52 11.04 1.08
N PHE A 92 12.80 10.69 1.14
CA PHE A 92 13.34 9.44 0.60
C PHE A 92 13.42 8.26 1.59
N ASN A 93 13.21 8.53 2.89
CA ASN A 93 13.20 7.50 3.95
C ASN A 93 11.77 7.06 4.33
N GLN A 94 10.80 7.33 3.48
CA GLN A 94 9.42 6.89 3.69
C GLN A 94 9.28 5.38 3.48
N THR A 95 8.31 4.79 4.17
CA THR A 95 7.92 3.40 3.93
C THR A 95 7.01 3.33 2.72
N PRO A 96 7.18 2.35 1.81
CA PRO A 96 6.22 2.18 0.73
C PRO A 96 4.82 1.95 1.31
N PRO A 97 3.78 2.61 0.77
CA PRO A 97 2.40 2.37 1.17
C PRO A 97 2.10 0.87 1.04
N THR A 98 1.59 0.27 2.10
CA THR A 98 1.49 -1.19 2.19
C THR A 98 0.10 -1.65 2.58
N VAL A 99 -0.41 -2.68 1.91
CA VAL A 99 -1.58 -3.44 2.35
C VAL A 99 -1.10 -4.75 2.97
N GLN A 100 -1.46 -4.99 4.23
CA GLN A 100 -1.19 -6.24 4.92
C GLN A 100 -2.49 -7.01 5.15
N ILE A 101 -2.53 -8.24 4.65
CA ILE A 101 -3.59 -9.21 4.96
C ILE A 101 -2.98 -10.28 5.83
N VAL A 102 -3.44 -10.38 7.08
CA VAL A 102 -3.08 -11.46 7.99
C VAL A 102 -4.20 -12.49 7.95
N VAL A 103 -3.84 -13.71 7.59
CA VAL A 103 -4.72 -14.88 7.60
C VAL A 103 -4.42 -15.68 8.86
N ASP A 104 -5.45 -15.99 9.65
CA ASP A 104 -5.32 -16.80 10.87
C ASP A 104 -5.21 -18.30 10.57
N ASP A 105 -4.39 -18.63 9.58
CA ASP A 105 -3.97 -19.98 9.26
C ASP A 105 -2.56 -20.00 8.68
N ARG A 106 -1.93 -21.16 8.71
CA ARG A 106 -0.63 -21.39 8.09
C ARG A 106 -0.82 -21.70 6.60
N LEU A 107 0.08 -21.17 5.77
CA LEU A 107 0.12 -21.48 4.35
C LEU A 107 0.63 -22.90 4.12
N ASP A 108 -0.23 -23.76 3.58
CA ASP A 108 0.14 -25.09 3.08
C ASP A 108 0.40 -25.07 1.56
N THR A 109 0.75 -26.22 0.99
CA THR A 109 1.13 -26.35 -0.43
C THR A 109 -0.03 -26.01 -1.37
N ASP A 110 -1.23 -26.49 -1.07
CA ASP A 110 -2.41 -26.28 -1.91
C ASP A 110 -2.84 -24.81 -1.89
N ALA A 111 -2.83 -24.20 -0.70
CA ALA A 111 -3.10 -22.79 -0.51
C ALA A 111 -2.06 -21.91 -1.22
N ASN A 112 -0.76 -22.27 -1.15
CA ASN A 112 0.30 -21.53 -1.83
C ASN A 112 0.10 -21.53 -3.36
N CYS A 113 -0.20 -22.70 -3.94
CA CYS A 113 -0.54 -22.81 -5.36
C CYS A 113 -1.80 -21.99 -5.71
N GLY A 114 -2.83 -22.06 -4.85
CA GLY A 114 -4.05 -21.29 -4.99
C GLY A 114 -3.79 -19.78 -5.02
N LEU A 115 -2.97 -19.26 -4.10
CA LEU A 115 -2.62 -17.84 -4.03
C LEU A 115 -1.88 -17.38 -5.29
N ALA A 116 -0.89 -18.16 -5.74
CA ALA A 116 -0.09 -17.82 -6.92
C ALA A 116 -0.97 -17.69 -8.18
N VAL A 117 -1.83 -18.68 -8.42
CA VAL A 117 -2.77 -18.66 -9.57
C VAL A 117 -3.71 -17.46 -9.46
N THR A 118 -4.25 -17.22 -8.27
CA THR A 118 -5.26 -16.18 -8.07
C THR A 118 -4.69 -14.79 -8.28
N TYR A 119 -3.55 -14.46 -7.67
CA TYR A 119 -2.94 -13.14 -7.85
C TYR A 119 -2.36 -12.94 -9.24
N GLN A 120 -1.90 -14.00 -9.92
CA GLN A 120 -1.55 -13.90 -11.34
C GLN A 120 -2.77 -13.53 -12.20
N GLN A 121 -3.94 -14.10 -11.94
CA GLN A 121 -5.17 -13.77 -12.67
C GLN A 121 -5.67 -12.37 -12.34
N ILE A 122 -5.60 -11.96 -11.07
CA ILE A 122 -5.91 -10.59 -10.65
C ILE A 122 -4.99 -9.60 -11.37
N ALA A 123 -3.68 -9.83 -11.39
CA ALA A 123 -2.70 -8.96 -12.05
C ALA A 123 -2.98 -8.79 -13.56
N ARG A 124 -3.45 -9.85 -14.25
CA ARG A 124 -3.84 -9.78 -15.67
C ARG A 124 -5.05 -8.87 -15.93
N HIS A 125 -5.93 -8.71 -14.95
CA HIS A 125 -7.13 -7.88 -15.06
C HIS A 125 -6.93 -6.48 -14.45
N CYS A 126 -6.07 -6.38 -13.44
CA CYS A 126 -5.77 -5.19 -12.68
C CYS A 126 -4.23 -5.05 -12.56
N GLY A 127 -3.63 -4.18 -13.37
CA GLY A 127 -2.18 -3.95 -13.36
C GLY A 127 -1.61 -3.35 -12.07
N MET A 128 -2.45 -3.00 -11.10
CA MET A 128 -2.05 -2.36 -9.84
C MET A 128 -1.45 -3.33 -8.81
N LEU A 129 -1.78 -4.63 -8.88
CA LEU A 129 -1.17 -5.67 -8.05
C LEU A 129 -0.26 -6.57 -8.91
N ALA A 130 0.45 -5.95 -9.86
CA ALA A 130 1.34 -6.66 -10.77
C ALA A 130 2.47 -7.45 -10.06
N PRO A 131 3.18 -6.89 -9.05
CA PRO A 131 4.08 -7.70 -8.24
C PRO A 131 3.27 -8.61 -7.29
N PRO A 132 3.68 -9.89 -7.12
CA PRO A 132 3.07 -10.77 -6.14
C PRO A 132 3.34 -10.26 -4.70
N PRO A 133 2.47 -10.57 -3.74
CA PRO A 133 2.69 -10.18 -2.36
C PRO A 133 3.91 -10.87 -1.77
N ASN A 134 4.62 -10.15 -0.89
CA ASN A 134 5.58 -10.74 0.02
C ASN A 134 4.85 -11.63 1.05
N LEU A 135 5.32 -12.86 1.23
CA LEU A 135 4.69 -13.85 2.11
C LEU A 135 5.54 -14.10 3.35
N THR A 136 4.98 -13.86 4.53
CA THR A 136 5.57 -14.27 5.80
C THR A 136 4.73 -15.36 6.44
N VAL A 137 5.24 -16.61 6.40
CA VAL A 137 4.57 -17.77 7.00
C VAL A 137 5.11 -18.01 8.41
N ARG A 138 4.25 -17.83 9.41
CA ARG A 138 4.54 -18.15 10.82
C ARG A 138 3.85 -19.46 11.22
N ARG A 139 4.04 -19.87 12.48
CA ARG A 139 3.49 -21.14 13.00
C ARG A 139 1.96 -21.27 12.87
N ARG A 140 1.23 -20.16 12.97
CA ARG A 140 -0.24 -20.12 13.00
C ARG A 140 -0.87 -19.09 12.07
N ARG A 141 -0.05 -18.30 11.38
CA ARG A 141 -0.52 -17.14 10.61
C ARG A 141 0.32 -16.97 9.38
N THR A 142 -0.32 -16.45 8.35
CA THR A 142 0.32 -16.06 7.10
C THR A 142 0.02 -14.60 6.87
N THR A 143 1.06 -13.80 6.69
CA THR A 143 0.93 -12.39 6.32
C THR A 143 1.26 -12.24 4.84
N LEU A 144 0.33 -11.66 4.10
CA LEU A 144 0.49 -11.23 2.71
C LEU A 144 0.70 -9.72 2.73
N THR A 145 1.82 -9.27 2.18
CA THR A 145 2.23 -7.86 2.17
C THR A 145 2.31 -7.37 0.73
N PHE A 146 1.48 -6.41 0.37
CA PHE A 146 1.48 -5.74 -0.94
C PHE A 146 2.07 -4.35 -0.77
N GLU A 147 3.22 -4.11 -1.38
CA GLU A 147 3.85 -2.79 -1.45
C GLU A 147 3.33 -2.06 -2.69
N LEU A 148 2.99 -0.79 -2.52
CA LEU A 148 2.39 0.07 -3.54
C LEU A 148 3.29 1.27 -3.82
N GLU A 149 3.06 1.92 -4.96
CA GLU A 149 3.82 3.09 -5.36
C GLU A 149 3.27 4.38 -4.75
N ARG A 150 1.96 4.44 -4.47
CA ARG A 150 1.30 5.66 -3.99
C ARG A 150 0.20 5.35 -2.97
N ASP A 151 0.05 6.25 -2.00
CA ASP A 151 -0.96 6.12 -0.94
C ASP A 151 -2.40 6.02 -1.51
N GLU A 152 -2.69 6.71 -2.62
CA GLU A 152 -4.04 6.69 -3.22
C GLU A 152 -4.47 5.28 -3.68
N GLN A 153 -3.50 4.38 -3.88
CA GLN A 153 -3.75 3.00 -4.29
C GLN A 153 -4.17 2.10 -3.11
N LEU A 154 -3.94 2.50 -1.85
CA LEU A 154 -4.12 1.64 -0.67
C LEU A 154 -5.51 1.02 -0.58
N PHE A 155 -6.56 1.84 -0.70
CA PHE A 155 -7.93 1.39 -0.55
C PHE A 155 -8.39 0.47 -1.67
N ILE A 156 -8.10 0.82 -2.92
CA ILE A 156 -8.45 -0.01 -4.06
C ILE A 156 -7.62 -1.30 -4.08
N ALA A 157 -6.33 -1.24 -3.69
CA ALA A 157 -5.49 -2.41 -3.56
C ALA A 157 -6.01 -3.36 -2.49
N ALA A 158 -6.43 -2.86 -1.33
CA ALA A 158 -7.04 -3.67 -0.29
C ALA A 158 -8.39 -4.27 -0.72
N TYR A 159 -9.21 -3.50 -1.45
CA TYR A 159 -10.46 -3.98 -2.04
C TYR A 159 -10.23 -5.16 -2.99
N ILE A 160 -9.17 -5.12 -3.80
CA ILE A 160 -8.83 -6.17 -4.77
C ILE A 160 -8.08 -7.34 -4.10
N ALA A 161 -7.18 -7.06 -3.17
CA ALA A 161 -6.31 -8.07 -2.58
C ALA A 161 -7.09 -9.09 -1.73
N ILE A 162 -8.24 -8.70 -1.16
CA ILE A 162 -9.05 -9.58 -0.30
C ILE A 162 -9.95 -10.56 -1.06
N PHE A 163 -10.16 -10.39 -2.38
CA PHE A 163 -11.07 -11.23 -3.18
C PHE A 163 -10.95 -12.75 -2.99
N PRO A 164 -9.76 -13.34 -2.79
CA PRO A 164 -9.63 -14.79 -2.64
C PRO A 164 -10.29 -15.34 -1.36
N PHE A 165 -10.55 -14.49 -0.36
CA PHE A 165 -10.94 -14.89 0.99
C PHE A 165 -12.44 -14.77 1.24
N ASP A 166 -12.99 -15.58 2.15
CA ASP A 166 -14.42 -15.57 2.49
C ASP A 166 -14.90 -14.23 3.07
N ASP A 167 -14.00 -13.52 3.76
CA ASP A 167 -14.25 -12.20 4.34
C ASP A 167 -14.35 -11.08 3.28
N ALA A 168 -14.07 -11.36 2.01
CA ALA A 168 -13.99 -10.35 0.94
C ALA A 168 -15.23 -9.48 0.86
N LYS A 169 -16.43 -10.09 0.80
CA LYS A 169 -17.68 -9.35 0.59
C LYS A 169 -17.95 -8.35 1.72
N LEU A 170 -17.69 -8.76 2.96
CA LEU A 170 -17.92 -7.92 4.13
C LEU A 170 -16.84 -6.84 4.24
N THR A 171 -15.57 -7.20 4.03
CA THR A 171 -14.46 -6.25 3.98
C THR A 171 -14.69 -5.16 2.93
N GLN A 172 -15.03 -5.54 1.71
CA GLN A 172 -15.27 -4.63 0.59
C GLN A 172 -16.42 -3.66 0.88
N LYS A 173 -17.51 -4.17 1.46
CA LYS A 173 -18.64 -3.33 1.90
C LYS A 173 -18.19 -2.31 2.95
N ASN A 174 -17.42 -2.75 3.95
CA ASN A 174 -16.94 -1.88 5.02
C ASN A 174 -16.00 -0.79 4.49
N LEU A 175 -15.08 -1.16 3.60
CA LEU A 175 -14.16 -0.24 2.95
C LEU A 175 -14.91 0.83 2.15
N LEU A 176 -15.91 0.44 1.36
CA LEU A 176 -16.75 1.39 0.61
C LEU A 176 -17.54 2.31 1.53
N ASN A 177 -18.14 1.78 2.61
CA ASN A 177 -18.88 2.59 3.58
C ASN A 177 -17.98 3.63 4.25
N LEU A 178 -16.77 3.24 4.66
CA LEU A 178 -15.81 4.12 5.30
C LEU A 178 -15.43 5.29 4.38
N ILE A 179 -15.08 5.00 3.12
CA ILE A 179 -14.73 6.03 2.13
C ILE A 179 -15.92 6.95 1.81
N GLN A 180 -17.14 6.43 1.83
CA GLN A 180 -18.35 7.23 1.59
C GLN A 180 -18.74 8.15 2.75
N GLN A 181 -18.38 7.80 3.98
CA GLN A 181 -18.67 8.61 5.17
C GLN A 181 -17.68 9.76 5.35
N VAL A 182 -16.43 9.58 4.92
CA VAL A 182 -15.35 10.56 5.06
C VAL A 182 -15.70 11.98 4.52
N PRO A 183 -16.31 12.16 3.33
CA PRO A 183 -16.65 13.50 2.81
C PRO A 183 -17.74 14.23 3.59
N THR A 184 -18.51 13.53 4.42
CA THR A 184 -19.68 14.06 5.11
C THR A 184 -19.37 14.64 6.50
N GLN A 185 -18.15 14.46 7.00
CA GLN A 185 -17.71 14.97 8.29
C GLN A 185 -17.00 16.33 8.20
N GLU A 186 -17.10 17.11 9.28
CA GLU A 186 -16.36 18.37 9.41
C GLU A 186 -14.86 18.10 9.59
N VAL A 187 -14.07 18.40 8.56
CA VAL A 187 -12.61 18.36 8.65
C VAL A 187 -12.10 19.76 9.00
N HIS A 188 -11.55 19.96 10.19
CA HIS A 188 -10.94 21.23 10.61
C HIS A 188 -9.58 21.45 9.93
N THR A 189 -9.57 21.70 8.62
CA THR A 189 -8.37 21.97 7.81
C THR A 189 -8.56 23.20 6.92
N SER A 190 -7.48 23.66 6.28
CA SER A 190 -7.56 24.79 5.35
C SER A 190 -8.45 24.49 4.14
N ALA A 191 -9.08 25.51 3.55
CA ALA A 191 -9.98 25.35 2.40
C ALA A 191 -9.30 24.75 1.13
N SER A 192 -7.98 24.76 1.05
CA SER A 192 -7.22 24.11 -0.03
C SER A 192 -7.07 22.61 0.23
N GLN A 193 -6.63 22.25 1.44
CA GLN A 193 -6.47 20.86 1.89
C GLN A 193 -7.80 20.12 1.87
N LEU A 194 -8.89 20.76 2.30
CA LEU A 194 -10.23 20.16 2.27
C LEU A 194 -10.69 19.84 0.83
N ARG A 195 -10.37 20.69 -0.15
CA ARG A 195 -10.69 20.43 -1.57
C ARG A 195 -9.84 19.30 -2.16
N GLN A 196 -8.54 19.26 -1.85
CA GLN A 196 -7.65 18.18 -2.27
C GLN A 196 -8.10 16.84 -1.68
N PHE A 197 -8.40 16.85 -0.38
CA PHE A 197 -8.95 15.71 0.35
C PHE A 197 -10.26 15.19 -0.27
N GLN A 198 -11.25 16.06 -0.50
CA GLN A 198 -12.53 15.67 -1.11
C GLN A 198 -12.33 15.10 -2.52
N LYS A 199 -11.42 15.69 -3.31
CA LYS A 199 -11.09 15.19 -4.66
C LYS A 199 -10.48 13.79 -4.59
N LEU A 200 -9.52 13.58 -3.70
CA LEU A 200 -8.84 12.30 -3.49
C LEU A 200 -9.82 11.21 -3.04
N VAL A 201 -10.66 11.51 -2.03
CA VAL A 201 -11.68 10.57 -1.54
C VAL A 201 -12.69 10.23 -2.64
N THR A 202 -13.10 11.22 -3.45
CA THR A 202 -13.99 10.99 -4.60
C THR A 202 -13.32 10.11 -5.66
N GLN A 203 -12.04 10.34 -5.96
CA GLN A 203 -11.28 9.53 -6.92
C GLN A 203 -11.14 8.09 -6.44
N ILE A 204 -10.75 7.88 -5.17
CA ILE A 204 -10.64 6.54 -4.59
C ILE A 204 -12.00 5.82 -4.65
N SER A 205 -13.08 6.51 -4.27
CA SER A 205 -14.44 5.96 -4.32
C SER A 205 -14.84 5.55 -5.74
N GLN A 206 -14.64 6.43 -6.73
CA GLN A 206 -14.96 6.14 -8.13
C GLN A 206 -14.12 4.99 -8.68
N GLN A 207 -12.81 4.97 -8.41
CA GLN A 207 -11.93 3.91 -8.88
C GLN A 207 -12.31 2.56 -8.25
N THR A 208 -12.64 2.54 -6.96
CA THR A 208 -13.07 1.32 -6.26
C THR A 208 -14.40 0.80 -6.82
N GLN A 209 -15.34 1.69 -7.17
CA GLN A 209 -16.62 1.32 -7.78
C GLN A 209 -16.50 0.86 -9.23
N GLN A 210 -15.48 1.32 -9.97
CA GLN A 210 -15.21 0.90 -11.35
C GLN A 210 -14.56 -0.49 -11.44
N VAL A 211 -14.12 -1.06 -10.31
CA VAL A 211 -13.64 -2.44 -10.28
C VAL A 211 -14.79 -3.37 -10.65
N ASP A 212 -14.68 -4.04 -11.80
CA ASP A 212 -15.61 -5.09 -12.21
C ASP A 212 -15.41 -6.34 -11.34
N GLY A 213 -15.98 -6.29 -10.14
CA GLY A 213 -15.89 -7.37 -9.15
C GLY A 213 -16.50 -8.68 -9.65
N VAL A 214 -17.43 -8.63 -10.61
CA VAL A 214 -18.03 -9.83 -11.20
C VAL A 214 -17.01 -10.53 -12.10
N LYS A 215 -16.35 -9.79 -12.99
CA LYS A 215 -15.31 -10.33 -13.87
C LYS A 215 -14.11 -10.86 -13.09
N LEU A 216 -13.71 -10.15 -12.02
CA LEU A 216 -12.66 -10.61 -11.12
C LEU A 216 -13.06 -11.90 -10.40
N LEU A 217 -14.24 -11.98 -9.81
CA LEU A 217 -14.73 -13.22 -9.16
C LEU A 217 -14.82 -14.40 -10.13
N GLN A 218 -15.21 -14.15 -11.39
CA GLN A 218 -15.24 -15.18 -12.43
C GLN A 218 -13.84 -15.65 -12.84
N SER A 219 -12.82 -14.79 -12.71
CA SER A 219 -11.44 -15.15 -13.03
C SER A 219 -10.80 -16.05 -11.96
N ILE A 220 -11.27 -15.98 -10.71
CA ILE A 220 -10.70 -16.73 -9.58
C ILE A 220 -11.15 -18.20 -9.64
N PRO A 221 -10.25 -19.20 -9.50
CA PRO A 221 -10.63 -20.59 -9.65
C PRO A 221 -11.53 -21.01 -8.49
N ILE A 222 -12.74 -21.48 -8.80
CA ILE A 222 -13.74 -21.91 -7.78
C ILE A 222 -13.16 -22.97 -6.83
N ALA A 223 -12.19 -23.75 -7.29
CA ALA A 223 -11.50 -24.76 -6.50
C ALA A 223 -10.80 -24.20 -5.24
N ILE A 224 -10.29 -22.95 -5.28
CA ILE A 224 -9.57 -22.38 -4.13
C ILE A 224 -10.51 -22.12 -2.94
N LYS A 225 -11.80 -21.85 -3.20
CA LYS A 225 -12.80 -21.63 -2.15
C LYS A 225 -13.03 -22.85 -1.26
N LYS A 226 -12.58 -24.03 -1.68
CA LYS A 226 -12.67 -25.28 -0.90
C LYS A 226 -11.45 -25.49 0.01
N ILE A 227 -10.38 -24.71 -0.18
CA ILE A 227 -9.16 -24.83 0.60
C ILE A 227 -9.35 -24.06 1.93
N PRO A 228 -9.15 -24.69 3.10
CA PRO A 228 -9.43 -24.09 4.41
C PRO A 228 -8.73 -22.75 4.68
N PHE A 229 -7.55 -22.55 4.09
CA PHE A 229 -6.80 -21.31 4.19
C PHE A 229 -7.60 -20.08 3.74
N PHE A 230 -8.37 -20.16 2.65
CA PHE A 230 -9.16 -19.03 2.13
C PHE A 230 -10.46 -18.78 2.92
N GLN A 231 -10.87 -19.76 3.72
CA GLN A 231 -12.04 -19.68 4.62
C GLN A 231 -11.65 -19.20 6.03
N SER A 232 -10.34 -19.04 6.28
CA SER A 232 -9.84 -18.69 7.60
C SER A 232 -10.03 -17.19 7.89
N PRO A 233 -10.28 -16.82 9.16
CA PRO A 233 -10.45 -15.44 9.55
C PRO A 233 -9.29 -14.55 9.09
N THR A 234 -9.62 -13.38 8.55
CA THR A 234 -8.63 -12.41 8.09
C THR A 234 -8.63 -11.12 8.93
N GLN A 235 -7.49 -10.44 8.94
CA GLN A 235 -7.35 -9.07 9.41
C GLN A 235 -6.61 -8.28 8.32
N ILE A 236 -7.05 -7.06 8.05
CA ILE A 236 -6.45 -6.21 7.03
C ILE A 236 -6.06 -4.86 7.62
N THR A 237 -4.81 -4.49 7.39
CA THR A 237 -4.22 -3.24 7.85
C THR A 237 -3.56 -2.52 6.68
N LEU A 238 -3.86 -1.24 6.53
CA LEU A 238 -3.22 -0.33 5.59
C LEU A 238 -2.12 0.42 6.33
N LEU A 239 -0.97 0.61 5.69
CA LEU A 239 0.11 1.48 6.16
C LEU A 239 0.33 2.55 5.09
N ASN A 240 0.22 3.83 5.46
CA ASN A 240 0.54 4.92 4.54
C ASN A 240 2.05 5.20 4.51
N SER A 241 2.47 6.09 3.60
CA SER A 241 3.86 6.53 3.45
C SER A 241 4.49 7.14 4.71
N ASN A 242 3.66 7.69 5.59
CA ASN A 242 4.03 8.22 6.91
C ASN A 242 4.03 7.16 8.02
N ASN A 243 3.98 5.87 7.68
CA ASN A 243 3.99 4.73 8.60
C ASN A 243 2.83 4.76 9.63
N GLN A 244 1.73 5.45 9.32
CA GLN A 244 0.50 5.37 10.10
C GLN A 244 -0.29 4.14 9.64
N GLY A 245 -0.88 3.42 10.60
CA GLY A 245 -1.64 2.20 10.33
C GLY A 245 -3.14 2.37 10.50
N LEU A 246 -3.93 1.85 9.55
CA LEU A 246 -5.39 1.80 9.63
C LEU A 246 -5.88 0.36 9.45
N THR A 247 -6.43 -0.24 10.51
CA THR A 247 -7.04 -1.57 10.42
C THR A 247 -8.48 -1.43 9.93
N ILE A 248 -8.69 -1.78 8.67
CA ILE A 248 -9.99 -1.61 7.98
C ILE A 248 -10.95 -2.77 8.24
N TYR A 249 -10.40 -3.94 8.60
CA TYR A 249 -11.19 -5.12 8.90
C TYR A 249 -10.46 -6.05 9.87
N HIS A 250 -11.19 -6.60 10.82
CA HIS A 250 -10.73 -7.68 11.68
C HIS A 250 -11.90 -8.65 11.89
N ASN A 251 -11.73 -9.89 11.44
CA ASN A 251 -12.77 -10.90 11.60
C ASN A 251 -13.03 -11.17 13.10
N PRO A 252 -14.29 -11.20 13.58
CA PRO A 252 -14.60 -11.44 15.01
C PRO A 252 -14.06 -12.76 15.57
N ASN A 253 -13.81 -13.75 14.71
CA ASN A 253 -13.25 -15.06 15.06
C ASN A 253 -11.72 -15.11 14.92
N PHE A 254 -11.08 -14.00 14.55
CA PHE A 254 -9.63 -13.93 14.40
C PHE A 254 -8.93 -14.21 15.73
N GLY A 255 -7.98 -15.15 15.73
CA GLY A 255 -7.29 -15.63 16.93
C GLY A 255 -8.12 -16.55 17.82
N LYS A 256 -9.39 -16.83 17.48
CA LYS A 256 -10.32 -17.66 18.26
C LYS A 256 -10.49 -19.04 17.62
N ARG A 257 -9.46 -19.88 17.59
CA ARG A 257 -9.70 -21.33 17.42
C ARG A 257 -10.03 -21.95 18.78
N LEU A 258 -11.32 -22.20 18.99
CA LEU A 258 -11.81 -23.18 19.96
C LEU A 258 -11.09 -24.52 19.68
N ALA A 259 -10.64 -25.20 20.73
CA ALA A 259 -10.27 -26.61 20.64
C ALA A 259 -11.43 -27.38 19.96
N PRO A 260 -11.17 -28.47 19.22
CA PRO A 260 -12.26 -29.29 18.70
C PRO A 260 -13.13 -29.72 19.88
N ALA A 261 -14.31 -29.10 20.01
CA ALA A 261 -15.24 -29.42 21.08
C ALA A 261 -15.53 -30.91 20.98
N SER A 262 -15.26 -31.64 22.05
CA SER A 262 -15.77 -32.99 22.15
C SER A 262 -17.29 -32.90 22.04
N LYS A 263 -17.96 -33.91 21.47
CA LYS A 263 -19.43 -33.90 21.34
C LYS A 263 -20.17 -33.71 22.68
N ALA A 264 -19.46 -33.82 23.82
CA ALA A 264 -19.98 -33.57 25.16
C ALA A 264 -19.96 -32.08 25.58
N ASP A 265 -19.19 -31.21 24.91
CA ASP A 265 -19.07 -29.79 25.27
C ASP A 265 -20.10 -28.88 24.57
N GLN A 266 -20.95 -29.44 23.69
CA GLN A 266 -21.91 -28.68 22.88
C GLN A 266 -23.15 -28.21 23.65
N GLU A 267 -23.40 -28.68 24.87
CA GLU A 267 -24.58 -28.30 25.67
C GLU A 267 -24.32 -27.23 26.74
N LEU A 268 -23.07 -26.77 26.94
CA LEU A 268 -22.72 -25.83 28.02
C LEU A 268 -22.01 -24.53 27.55
N ILE A 269 -21.87 -24.31 26.25
CA ILE A 269 -21.32 -23.04 25.74
C ILE A 269 -22.45 -22.03 25.66
N VAL A 270 -22.65 -21.27 26.76
CA VAL A 270 -23.31 -19.98 26.68
C VAL A 270 -22.49 -19.14 25.69
N PRO A 271 -23.07 -18.60 24.59
CA PRO A 271 -22.33 -17.75 23.69
C PRO A 271 -21.86 -16.54 24.48
N SER A 272 -20.55 -16.47 24.72
CA SER A 272 -19.91 -15.25 25.20
C SER A 272 -20.23 -14.17 24.17
N PRO A 273 -20.63 -12.94 24.55
CA PRO A 273 -20.92 -11.91 23.58
C PRO A 273 -19.68 -11.75 22.70
N THR A 274 -19.85 -12.04 21.42
CA THR A 274 -18.87 -11.70 20.39
C THR A 274 -18.56 -10.24 20.61
N ARG A 275 -17.31 -9.91 20.97
CA ARG A 275 -16.85 -8.53 20.81
C ARG A 275 -17.01 -8.24 19.32
N ASP A 276 -18.07 -7.51 19.00
CA ASP A 276 -18.33 -7.03 17.65
C ASP A 276 -17.10 -6.22 17.24
N PHE A 277 -16.57 -6.53 16.07
CA PHE A 277 -15.49 -5.73 15.52
C PHE A 277 -16.00 -4.30 15.34
N GLU A 278 -15.40 -3.37 16.06
CA GLU A 278 -15.62 -1.95 15.85
C GLU A 278 -14.82 -1.54 14.61
N LEU A 279 -15.54 -1.10 13.58
CA LEU A 279 -14.95 -0.45 12.41
C LEU A 279 -14.07 0.71 12.87
N PRO A 280 -12.95 0.99 12.18
CA PRO A 280 -12.21 2.21 12.46
C PRO A 280 -13.15 3.42 12.32
N SER A 281 -13.01 4.38 13.23
CA SER A 281 -13.84 5.57 13.20
C SER A 281 -13.55 6.38 11.93
N VAL A 282 -14.52 7.19 11.51
CA VAL A 282 -14.35 8.04 10.33
C VAL A 282 -13.24 9.07 10.58
N GLU A 283 -13.06 9.52 11.83
CA GLU A 283 -11.96 10.41 12.22
C GLU A 283 -10.60 9.74 12.01
N ALA A 284 -10.43 8.46 12.41
CA ALA A 284 -9.20 7.72 12.19
C ALA A 284 -8.90 7.54 10.69
N ALA A 285 -9.93 7.36 9.86
CA ALA A 285 -9.78 7.32 8.42
C ALA A 285 -9.37 8.68 7.82
N ILE A 286 -9.93 9.78 8.34
CA ILE A 286 -9.56 11.14 7.95
C ILE A 286 -8.09 11.40 8.30
N GLU A 287 -7.68 11.14 9.53
CA GLU A 287 -6.29 11.31 9.97
C GLU A 287 -5.32 10.50 9.11
N PHE A 288 -5.67 9.24 8.81
CA PHE A 288 -4.87 8.37 7.96
C PHE A 288 -4.71 8.91 6.53
N ILE A 289 -5.77 9.44 5.93
CA ILE A 289 -5.74 9.99 4.57
C ILE A 289 -5.03 11.35 4.53
N LEU A 290 -5.19 12.18 5.58
CA LEU A 290 -4.44 13.43 5.71
C LEU A 290 -2.93 13.20 5.84
N GLY A 291 -2.53 12.02 6.32
CA GLY A 291 -1.15 11.57 6.33
C GLY A 291 -0.58 11.19 4.97
N PHE A 292 -1.31 11.33 3.86
CA PHE A 292 -0.80 10.97 2.53
C PHE A 292 0.20 12.02 2.02
N HIS A 293 1.35 11.57 1.55
CA HIS A 293 2.46 12.44 1.17
C HIS A 293 2.12 13.36 -0.03
N HIS A 294 1.21 12.94 -0.92
CA HIS A 294 0.76 13.74 -2.08
C HIS A 294 -0.55 14.52 -1.86
N SER A 295 -1.10 14.48 -0.66
CA SER A 295 -2.27 15.32 -0.30
C SER A 295 -1.88 16.73 0.17
N SER A 296 -0.57 16.98 0.33
CA SER A 296 -0.02 18.26 0.76
C SER A 296 0.74 18.92 -0.39
N ASN A 297 0.04 19.78 -1.14
CA ASN A 297 0.48 20.81 -2.11
C ASN A 297 -0.08 20.67 -3.53
#